data_AF-D5UDN4-F1
#
_entry.id   AF-D5UDN4-F1
#
_cell.length_a   1.000
_cell.length_b   1.000
_cell.length_c   1.000
_cell.angle_alpha   90.00
_cell.angle_beta   90.00
_cell.angle_gamma   90.00
#
_symmetry.space_group_name_H-M   'P 1'
#
loop_
_entity.id
_entity.type
_entity.pdbx_description
1 polymer ?
#
loop_
_entity_poly.entity_id
_entity_poly.type
_entity_poly.pdbx_seq_one_letter_code
_entity_poly.pdbx_strand_id
1 'polypeptide(L)'
;MTQLDAFERRLLAGLRTVVEEDARRPSAPPVAPARHRGPGAVAAAAAAAVGVAAVLVPTLHTEPAWAVSRDGSGTVEVQVNRIEDADGLERELAAVGVTADVTYVRDGHRCAPDRYPPLDTPGLAVSIGSDRSFRVTLPPGTVPADGVLVVAASFVVRPDEQHDDGSGRTGAVRVWVDVGVTTGTVGPCVTVPARD
;
A
#
# COMPACT_ATOMS: atom_id res chain seq x y z
N MET A 1 19.42 40.17 11.55
CA MET A 1 19.35 38.74 11.91
C MET A 1 17.90 38.35 11.89
N THR A 2 17.53 37.50 10.93
CA THR A 2 16.12 37.22 10.62
C THR A 2 15.64 35.98 11.38
N GLN A 3 14.33 35.83 11.54
CA GLN A 3 13.71 34.68 12.20
C GLN A 3 14.03 33.35 11.48
N LEU A 4 14.31 33.42 10.16
CA LEU A 4 14.69 32.30 9.33
C LEU A 4 16.02 31.67 9.79
N ASP A 5 17.01 32.50 10.12
CA ASP A 5 18.33 32.05 10.59
C ASP A 5 18.24 31.22 11.87
N ALA A 6 17.26 31.50 12.74
CA ALA A 6 17.06 30.77 13.99
C ALA A 6 16.35 29.43 13.76
N PHE A 7 15.41 29.39 12.81
CA PHE A 7 14.68 28.18 12.46
C PHE A 7 15.57 27.15 11.74
N GLU A 8 16.34 27.60 10.74
CA GLU A 8 17.28 26.74 10.01
C GLU A 8 18.32 26.12 10.94
N ARG A 9 18.86 26.91 11.87
CA ARG A 9 19.80 26.41 12.88
C ARG A 9 19.18 25.36 13.80
N ARG A 10 17.90 25.50 14.16
CA ARG A 10 17.18 24.51 14.99
C ARG A 10 16.92 23.22 14.22
N LEU A 11 16.58 23.30 12.93
CA LEU A 11 16.41 22.15 12.04
C LEU A 11 17.72 21.40 11.82
N LEU A 12 18.81 22.12 11.51
CA LEU A 12 20.14 21.54 11.34
C LEU A 12 20.65 20.86 12.61
N ALA A 13 20.38 21.44 13.78
CA ALA A 13 20.69 20.80 15.06
C ALA A 13 19.89 19.50 15.25
N GLY A 14 18.58 19.53 15.00
CA GLY A 14 17.72 18.35 15.12
C GLY A 14 18.13 17.21 14.18
N LEU A 15 18.44 17.52 12.92
CA LEU A 15 18.87 16.53 11.93
C LEU A 15 20.19 15.88 12.29
N ARG A 16 21.17 16.64 12.79
CA ARG A 16 22.45 16.10 13.25
C ARG A 16 22.28 15.16 14.44
N THR A 17 21.39 15.50 15.38
CA THR A 17 21.09 14.63 16.53
C THR A 17 20.54 13.28 16.08
N VAL A 18 19.62 13.26 15.11
CA VAL A 18 19.06 11.99 14.59
C VAL A 18 20.14 11.15 13.89
N VAL A 19 21.01 11.79 13.09
CA VAL A 19 22.13 11.11 12.41
C VAL A 19 23.15 10.54 13.40
N GLU A 20 23.48 11.27 14.46
CA GLU A 20 24.40 10.81 15.50
C GLU A 20 23.80 9.69 16.35
N GLU A 21 22.49 9.72 16.61
CA GLU A 21 21.78 8.63 17.30
C GLU A 21 21.79 7.35 16.46
N ASP A 22 21.56 7.45 15.15
CA ASP A 22 21.61 6.33 14.23
C ASP A 22 23.04 5.77 14.10
N ALA A 23 24.06 6.64 14.00
CA ALA A 23 25.46 6.24 13.94
C ALA A 23 25.96 5.54 15.23
N ARG A 24 25.29 5.78 16.37
CA ARG A 24 25.59 5.12 17.65
C ARG A 24 24.85 3.79 17.84
N ARG A 25 23.86 3.46 16.98
CA ARG A 25 23.21 2.15 17.04
C ARG A 25 24.22 1.08 16.63
N PRO A 26 24.55 0.12 17.51
CA PRO A 26 25.45 -0.96 17.15
C PRO A 26 24.87 -1.72 15.96
N SER A 27 25.61 -1.77 14.85
CA SER A 27 25.30 -2.69 13.76
C SER A 27 25.39 -4.10 14.32
N ALA A 28 24.26 -4.82 14.38
CA ALA A 28 24.25 -6.21 14.80
C ALA A 28 25.25 -7.00 13.94
N PRO A 29 26.12 -7.84 14.54
CA PRO A 29 27.10 -8.59 13.77
C PRO A 29 26.38 -9.54 12.79
N PRO A 30 26.93 -9.76 11.59
CA PRO A 30 26.36 -10.70 10.64
C PRO A 30 26.40 -12.10 11.26
N VAL A 31 25.21 -12.69 11.47
CA VAL A 31 25.08 -14.09 11.88
C VAL A 31 25.57 -14.95 10.70
N ALA A 32 26.74 -15.55 10.86
CA ALA A 32 27.30 -16.46 9.86
C ALA A 32 26.41 -17.72 9.72
N PRO A 33 26.19 -18.24 8.50
CA PRO A 33 25.41 -19.46 8.32
C PRO A 33 26.19 -20.68 8.80
N ALA A 34 25.65 -21.39 9.79
CA ALA A 34 26.19 -22.65 10.30
C ALA A 34 26.13 -23.74 9.22
N ARG A 35 27.30 -24.26 8.83
CA ARG A 35 27.42 -25.38 7.89
C ARG A 35 27.13 -26.69 8.63
N HIS A 36 26.01 -27.33 8.33
CA HIS A 36 25.74 -28.69 8.81
C HIS A 36 26.17 -29.74 7.78
N ARG A 37 27.19 -30.55 8.14
CA ARG A 37 27.45 -31.87 7.55
C ARG A 37 27.70 -32.86 8.69
N GLY A 38 26.82 -33.86 8.78
CA GLY A 38 26.98 -35.01 9.67
C GLY A 38 25.63 -35.74 9.87
N PRO A 39 25.52 -37.05 9.60
CA PRO A 39 24.28 -37.80 9.76
C PRO A 39 24.18 -38.37 11.17
N GLY A 40 23.07 -38.12 11.86
CA GLY A 40 22.80 -38.68 13.17
C GLY A 40 21.42 -38.23 13.68
N ALA A 41 20.57 -39.21 14.00
CA ALA A 41 19.22 -39.08 14.57
C ALA A 41 19.18 -38.17 15.83
N VAL A 42 18.06 -37.61 16.31
CA VAL A 42 16.74 -38.18 16.65
C VAL A 42 15.74 -37.01 16.84
N ALA A 43 14.45 -37.32 16.64
CA ALA A 43 13.22 -36.55 16.79
C ALA A 43 13.13 -35.37 17.80
N ALA A 44 12.41 -34.31 17.39
CA ALA A 44 11.41 -33.62 18.20
C ALA A 44 10.44 -32.85 17.27
N ALA A 45 9.14 -33.07 17.48
CA ALA A 45 8.05 -32.42 16.77
C ALA A 45 7.94 -30.93 17.17
N ALA A 46 7.85 -30.06 16.18
CA ALA A 46 7.13 -28.79 16.27
C ALA A 46 6.74 -28.40 14.84
N ALA A 47 5.46 -28.10 14.64
CA ALA A 47 4.89 -27.74 13.35
C ALA A 47 5.65 -26.54 12.73
N ALA A 48 6.30 -26.76 11.59
CA ALA A 48 6.79 -25.72 10.70
C ALA A 48 5.56 -25.15 9.96
N ALA A 49 5.19 -23.90 10.25
CA ALA A 49 5.66 -22.68 9.61
C ALA A 49 4.88 -22.35 8.32
N VAL A 50 4.05 -21.31 8.40
CA VAL A 50 3.96 -20.30 7.33
C VAL A 50 3.98 -18.93 8.00
N GLY A 51 5.14 -18.59 8.57
CA GLY A 51 5.49 -17.20 8.80
C GLY A 51 6.25 -16.75 7.57
N VAL A 52 5.58 -16.06 6.64
CA VAL A 52 6.28 -15.38 5.54
C VAL A 52 7.04 -14.24 6.20
N ALA A 53 8.30 -14.49 6.57
CA ALA A 53 9.23 -13.44 6.92
C ALA A 53 9.54 -12.69 5.62
N ALA A 54 8.87 -11.56 5.42
CA ALA A 54 9.24 -10.62 4.37
C ALA A 54 10.71 -10.24 4.58
N VAL A 55 11.56 -10.59 3.61
CA VAL A 55 12.95 -10.16 3.57
C VAL A 55 12.93 -8.66 3.29
N LEU A 56 13.01 -7.85 4.34
CA LEU A 56 13.23 -6.41 4.22
C LEU A 56 14.69 -6.19 3.83
N VAL A 57 14.96 -6.21 2.52
CA VAL A 57 16.20 -5.67 1.97
C VAL A 57 16.16 -4.15 2.24
N PRO A 58 17.18 -3.54 2.86
CA PRO A 58 17.19 -2.10 3.07
C PRO A 58 17.54 -1.42 1.73
N THR A 59 16.55 -1.33 0.85
CA THR A 59 16.61 -0.46 -0.31
C THR A 59 16.36 0.96 0.16
N LEU A 60 17.11 1.93 -0.39
CA LEU A 60 16.90 3.36 -0.19
C LEU A 60 15.40 3.69 -0.17
N HIS A 61 14.95 4.45 0.83
CA HIS A 61 13.55 4.75 1.16
C HIS A 61 12.68 5.15 -0.03
N THR A 62 12.22 4.18 -0.80
CA THR A 62 11.06 4.27 -1.67
C THR A 62 10.03 3.36 -1.05
N GLU A 63 9.01 3.95 -0.45
CA GLU A 63 7.87 3.19 0.06
C GLU A 63 7.30 2.34 -1.10
N PRO A 64 6.88 1.09 -0.89
CA PRO A 64 6.36 0.28 -1.99
C PRO A 64 5.08 0.90 -2.58
N ALA A 65 4.76 0.54 -3.82
CA ALA A 65 3.55 1.03 -4.50
C ALA A 65 2.28 0.65 -3.75
N TRP A 66 2.34 -0.47 -3.04
CA TRP A 66 1.26 -1.00 -2.23
C TRP A 66 1.84 -1.92 -1.14
N ALA A 67 1.03 -2.26 -0.15
CA ALA A 67 1.35 -3.24 0.88
C ALA A 67 0.09 -4.03 1.25
N VAL A 68 0.21 -5.34 1.38
CA VAL A 68 -0.89 -6.20 1.86
C VAL A 68 -0.48 -6.83 3.17
N SER A 69 -1.36 -6.76 4.17
CA SER A 69 -1.14 -7.43 5.45
C SER A 69 -2.40 -8.15 5.90
N ARG A 70 -2.22 -9.24 6.63
CA ARG A 70 -3.30 -9.93 7.34
C ARG A 70 -2.97 -9.97 8.82
N ASP A 71 -3.88 -9.50 9.64
CA ASP A 71 -3.72 -9.54 11.09
C ASP A 71 -4.18 -10.89 11.70
N GLY A 72 -4.01 -11.03 13.01
CA GLY A 72 -4.41 -12.25 13.73
C GLY A 72 -5.93 -12.48 13.79
N SER A 73 -6.75 -11.49 13.45
CA SER A 73 -8.22 -11.62 13.35
C SER A 73 -8.67 -12.14 11.98
N GLY A 74 -7.75 -12.21 11.01
CA GLY A 74 -8.05 -12.56 9.62
C GLY A 74 -8.48 -11.37 8.77
N THR A 75 -8.42 -10.15 9.31
CA THR A 75 -8.66 -8.92 8.56
C THR A 75 -7.48 -8.70 7.61
N VAL A 76 -7.78 -8.48 6.33
CA VAL A 76 -6.80 -8.10 5.32
C VAL A 76 -6.83 -6.60 5.14
N GLU A 77 -5.68 -5.96 5.30
CA GLU A 77 -5.48 -4.54 5.04
C GLU A 77 -4.62 -4.38 3.80
N VAL A 78 -5.14 -3.59 2.85
CA VAL A 78 -4.48 -3.25 1.59
C VAL A 78 -4.22 -1.77 1.61
N GLN A 79 -2.96 -1.38 1.56
CA GLN A 79 -2.53 0.01 1.44
C GLN A 79 -2.02 0.21 0.01
N VAL A 80 -2.54 1.20 -0.71
CA VAL A 80 -2.07 1.56 -2.05
C VAL A 80 -1.54 2.99 -2.00
N ASN A 81 -0.25 3.14 -2.27
CA ASN A 81 0.48 4.41 -2.20
C ASN A 81 0.74 4.98 -3.60
N ARG A 82 0.79 4.12 -4.63
CA ARG A 82 0.95 4.51 -6.03
C ARG A 82 0.08 3.66 -6.94
N ILE A 83 -0.49 4.29 -7.97
CA ILE A 83 -1.35 3.69 -8.99
C ILE A 83 -0.46 3.07 -10.07
N GLU A 84 0.33 2.07 -9.69
CA GLU A 84 1.24 1.33 -10.56
C GLU A 84 1.29 -0.14 -10.17
N ASP A 85 1.59 -1.01 -11.14
CA ASP A 85 1.72 -2.47 -10.93
C ASP A 85 0.46 -3.15 -10.32
N ALA A 86 -0.68 -3.00 -11.02
CA ALA A 86 -1.94 -3.66 -10.65
C ALA A 86 -1.77 -5.18 -10.52
N ASP A 87 -1.11 -5.82 -11.49
CA ASP A 87 -0.84 -7.26 -11.47
C ASP A 87 -0.02 -7.68 -10.24
N GLY A 88 0.89 -6.82 -9.76
CA GLY A 88 1.64 -7.03 -8.52
C GLY A 88 0.74 -7.10 -7.30
N LEU A 89 -0.16 -6.12 -7.18
CA LEU A 89 -1.12 -6.10 -6.08
C LEU A 89 -2.07 -7.31 -6.13
N GLU A 90 -2.55 -7.69 -7.31
CA GLU A 90 -3.37 -8.90 -7.48
C GLU A 90 -2.65 -10.16 -7.02
N ARG A 91 -1.37 -10.30 -7.38
CA ARG A 91 -0.55 -11.45 -6.94
C ARG A 91 -0.39 -11.50 -5.42
N GLU A 92 -0.17 -10.37 -4.76
CA GLU A 92 -0.01 -10.37 -3.31
C GLU A 92 -1.34 -10.59 -2.56
N LEU A 93 -2.44 -10.07 -3.10
CA LEU A 93 -3.78 -10.41 -2.62
C LEU A 93 -4.06 -11.91 -2.77
N ALA A 94 -3.71 -12.50 -3.91
CA ALA A 94 -3.86 -13.94 -4.14
C ALA A 94 -2.99 -14.76 -3.17
N ALA A 95 -1.81 -14.28 -2.79
CA ALA A 95 -0.94 -14.94 -1.81
C ALA A 95 -1.56 -15.02 -0.41
N VAL A 96 -2.47 -14.09 -0.06
CA VAL A 96 -3.27 -14.16 1.16
C VAL A 96 -4.65 -14.80 0.93
N GLY A 97 -4.93 -15.33 -0.26
CA GLY A 97 -6.18 -16.02 -0.58
C GLY A 97 -7.34 -15.10 -0.94
N VAL A 98 -7.05 -13.88 -1.39
CA VAL A 98 -8.04 -12.94 -1.94
C VAL A 98 -7.86 -12.87 -3.45
N THR A 99 -8.82 -13.40 -4.21
CA THR A 99 -8.86 -13.17 -5.66
C THR A 99 -9.27 -11.72 -5.91
N ALA A 100 -8.54 -11.02 -6.78
CA ALA A 100 -8.81 -9.61 -7.06
C ALA A 100 -8.73 -9.32 -8.56
N ASP A 101 -9.49 -8.30 -8.97
CA ASP A 101 -9.36 -7.58 -10.23
C ASP A 101 -9.00 -6.14 -9.89
N VAL A 102 -7.76 -5.76 -10.17
CA VAL A 102 -7.22 -4.42 -9.92
C VAL A 102 -7.04 -3.73 -11.24
N THR A 103 -7.72 -2.60 -11.42
CA THR A 103 -7.58 -1.79 -12.63
C THR A 103 -7.23 -0.35 -12.30
N TYR A 104 -6.05 0.05 -12.75
CA TYR A 104 -5.60 1.43 -12.69
C TYR A 104 -5.90 2.13 -14.01
N VAL A 105 -6.63 3.24 -13.94
CA VAL A 105 -6.98 4.04 -15.12
C VAL A 105 -6.28 5.40 -15.08
N ARG A 106 -6.16 6.03 -16.25
CA ARG A 106 -5.52 7.34 -16.37
C ARG A 106 -6.19 8.39 -15.48
N ASP A 107 -5.43 9.41 -15.14
CA ASP A 107 -5.86 10.56 -14.37
C ASP A 107 -7.17 11.16 -14.92
N GLY A 108 -8.08 11.47 -13.99
CA GLY A 108 -9.37 12.09 -14.29
C GLY A 108 -10.37 11.16 -14.95
N HIS A 109 -10.11 9.85 -14.96
CA HIS A 109 -10.98 8.84 -15.54
C HIS A 109 -11.37 7.80 -14.51
N ARG A 110 -12.40 7.03 -14.86
CA ARG A 110 -12.93 5.91 -14.09
C ARG A 110 -13.37 4.78 -15.01
N CYS A 111 -13.63 3.62 -14.45
CA CYS A 111 -14.36 2.59 -15.17
C CYS A 111 -15.83 3.00 -15.34
N ALA A 112 -16.43 2.63 -16.47
CA ALA A 112 -17.86 2.73 -16.68
C ALA A 112 -18.61 1.98 -15.54
N PRO A 113 -19.78 2.49 -15.11
CA PRO A 113 -20.58 1.80 -14.10
C PRO A 113 -21.02 0.41 -14.59
N ASP A 114 -21.51 -0.41 -13.67
CA ASP A 114 -22.10 -1.73 -13.94
C ASP A 114 -21.12 -2.75 -14.54
N ARG A 115 -19.81 -2.56 -14.32
CA ARG A 115 -18.75 -3.52 -14.70
C ARG A 115 -18.90 -4.86 -13.97
N TYR A 116 -19.51 -4.86 -12.79
CA TYR A 116 -19.81 -6.04 -11.98
C TYR A 116 -21.06 -5.79 -11.14
N PRO A 117 -21.83 -6.83 -10.79
CA PRO A 117 -22.88 -6.72 -9.77
C PRO A 117 -22.25 -6.77 -8.37
N PRO A 118 -22.30 -5.69 -7.57
CA PRO A 118 -21.70 -5.67 -6.24
C PRO A 118 -22.50 -6.53 -5.25
N LEU A 119 -21.79 -7.20 -4.37
CA LEU A 119 -22.34 -7.84 -3.17
C LEU A 119 -22.43 -6.84 -2.02
N ASP A 120 -23.38 -7.07 -1.13
CA ASP A 120 -23.41 -6.39 0.17
C ASP A 120 -22.32 -7.00 1.07
N THR A 121 -21.32 -6.21 1.41
CA THR A 121 -20.15 -6.63 2.19
C THR A 121 -20.03 -5.79 3.46
N PRO A 122 -20.70 -6.17 4.56
CA PRO A 122 -20.63 -5.45 5.82
C PRO A 122 -19.20 -5.32 6.31
N GLY A 123 -18.80 -4.10 6.67
CA GLY A 123 -17.48 -3.81 7.23
C GLY A 123 -16.34 -3.70 6.21
N LEU A 124 -16.58 -3.95 4.92
CA LEU A 124 -15.68 -3.47 3.88
C LEU A 124 -15.55 -1.95 4.02
N ALA A 125 -14.33 -1.46 4.15
CA ALA A 125 -14.08 -0.03 4.31
C ALA A 125 -12.99 0.45 3.36
N VAL A 126 -13.19 1.66 2.84
CA VAL A 126 -12.21 2.37 2.02
C VAL A 126 -11.90 3.70 2.69
N SER A 127 -10.62 3.93 2.98
CA SER A 127 -10.13 5.20 3.52
C SER A 127 -9.20 5.86 2.51
N ILE A 128 -9.38 7.15 2.27
CA ILE A 128 -8.52 7.93 1.37
C ILE A 128 -7.56 8.77 2.22
N GLY A 129 -6.26 8.62 1.97
CA GLY A 129 -5.21 9.39 2.62
C GLY A 129 -4.99 10.75 1.97
N SER A 130 -4.45 11.70 2.74
CA SER A 130 -4.08 13.03 2.23
C SER A 130 -2.83 13.02 1.34
N ASP A 131 -2.10 11.91 1.33
CA ASP A 131 -0.82 11.66 0.68
C ASP A 131 -0.94 10.89 -0.65
N ARG A 132 -2.09 11.00 -1.33
CA ARG A 132 -2.39 10.25 -2.56
C ARG A 132 -2.38 8.74 -2.34
N SER A 133 -2.84 8.32 -1.17
CA SER A 133 -2.96 6.91 -0.86
C SER A 133 -4.41 6.54 -0.61
N PHE A 134 -4.72 5.26 -0.70
CA PHE A 134 -5.97 4.74 -0.16
C PHE A 134 -5.73 3.39 0.50
N ARG A 135 -6.59 3.08 1.46
CA ARG A 135 -6.59 1.85 2.22
C ARG A 135 -7.91 1.13 2.04
N VAL A 136 -7.84 -0.16 1.75
CA VAL A 136 -8.98 -1.06 1.74
C VAL A 136 -8.84 -2.01 2.92
N THR A 137 -9.86 -2.05 3.76
CA THR A 137 -9.94 -2.96 4.90
C THR A 137 -11.00 -4.01 4.62
N LEU A 138 -10.58 -5.27 4.65
CA LEU A 138 -11.38 -6.44 4.35
C LEU A 138 -11.50 -7.29 5.62
N PRO A 139 -12.62 -7.20 6.35
CA PRO A 139 -12.91 -8.15 7.41
C PRO A 139 -12.82 -9.62 6.93
N PRO A 140 -12.61 -10.56 7.86
CA PRO A 140 -12.57 -11.98 7.51
C PRO A 140 -13.90 -12.41 6.87
N GLY A 141 -13.82 -13.09 5.73
CA GLY A 141 -14.99 -13.57 4.99
C GLY A 141 -15.69 -12.52 4.11
N THR A 142 -15.15 -11.30 4.00
CA THR A 142 -15.69 -10.26 3.09
C THR A 142 -15.64 -10.69 1.63
N VAL A 143 -14.60 -11.41 1.22
CA VAL A 143 -14.50 -12.00 -0.12
C VAL A 143 -14.79 -13.50 0.02
N PRO A 144 -15.91 -14.02 -0.53
CA PRO A 144 -16.19 -15.45 -0.50
C PRO A 144 -15.18 -16.23 -1.34
N ALA A 145 -15.12 -17.55 -1.19
CA ALA A 145 -14.11 -18.39 -1.84
C ALA A 145 -14.18 -18.34 -3.39
N ASP A 146 -15.36 -18.11 -3.94
CA ASP A 146 -15.64 -17.90 -5.36
C ASP A 146 -15.79 -16.40 -5.73
N GLY A 147 -15.47 -15.51 -4.78
CA GLY A 147 -15.57 -14.07 -4.94
C GLY A 147 -14.31 -13.44 -5.53
N VAL A 148 -14.49 -12.24 -6.09
CA VAL A 148 -13.46 -11.37 -6.62
C VAL A 148 -13.60 -10.01 -5.97
N LEU A 149 -12.52 -9.51 -5.37
CA LEU A 149 -12.38 -8.13 -4.94
C LEU A 149 -12.10 -7.27 -6.18
N VAL A 150 -12.98 -6.33 -6.50
CA VAL A 150 -12.77 -5.35 -7.56
C VAL A 150 -12.21 -4.08 -6.95
N VAL A 151 -11.07 -3.62 -7.46
CA VAL A 151 -10.47 -2.32 -7.13
C VAL A 151 -10.20 -1.57 -8.41
N ALA A 152 -10.86 -0.45 -8.62
CA ALA A 152 -10.54 0.47 -9.71
C ALA A 152 -10.17 1.84 -9.16
N ALA A 153 -9.06 2.41 -9.60
CA ALA A 153 -8.58 3.68 -9.05
C ALA A 153 -7.87 4.57 -10.07
N SER A 154 -7.93 5.87 -9.81
CA SER A 154 -7.12 6.90 -10.47
C SER A 154 -6.87 8.07 -9.54
N PHE A 155 -5.73 8.74 -9.74
CA PHE A 155 -5.40 9.99 -9.05
C PHE A 155 -5.38 11.14 -10.04
N VAL A 156 -5.72 12.33 -9.59
CA VAL A 156 -5.48 13.58 -10.32
C VAL A 156 -4.63 14.44 -9.41
N VAL A 157 -3.39 14.66 -9.83
CA VAL A 157 -2.49 15.59 -9.16
C VAL A 157 -2.64 16.96 -9.80
N ARG A 158 -3.15 17.93 -9.03
CA ARG A 158 -2.97 19.34 -9.40
C ARG A 158 -1.69 19.85 -8.76
N PRO A 159 -0.73 20.36 -9.55
CA PRO A 159 0.47 20.98 -8.99
C PRO A 159 0.11 22.26 -8.24
N ASP A 160 1.02 22.72 -7.40
CA ASP A 160 0.93 24.06 -6.80
C ASP A 160 0.98 25.09 -7.94
N GLU A 161 0.04 26.02 -7.94
CA GLU A 161 0.01 27.12 -8.91
C GLU A 161 0.45 28.40 -8.18
N GLN A 162 1.61 28.93 -8.54
CA GLN A 162 2.05 30.26 -8.11
C GLN A 162 1.52 31.29 -9.12
N HIS A 163 0.88 32.35 -8.63
CA HIS A 163 0.42 33.45 -9.45
C HIS A 163 1.39 34.64 -9.35
N ASP A 164 1.47 35.46 -10.40
CA ASP A 164 2.43 36.58 -10.49
C ASP A 164 2.18 37.68 -9.42
N ASP A 165 1.00 37.71 -8.82
CA ASP A 165 0.63 38.64 -7.72
C ASP A 165 1.14 38.18 -6.34
N GLY A 166 1.91 37.08 -6.29
CA GLY A 166 2.42 36.48 -5.05
C GLY A 166 1.41 35.60 -4.32
N SER A 167 0.18 35.48 -4.82
CA SER A 167 -0.75 34.45 -4.35
C SER A 167 -0.34 33.08 -4.90
N GLY A 168 -0.75 32.02 -4.19
CA GLY A 168 -0.52 30.65 -4.60
C GLY A 168 -1.74 29.80 -4.29
N ARG A 169 -2.02 28.84 -5.16
CA ARG A 169 -3.00 27.79 -4.91
C ARG A 169 -2.23 26.53 -4.58
N THR A 170 -2.41 26.03 -3.37
CA THR A 170 -1.88 24.71 -3.00
C THR A 170 -2.52 23.66 -3.89
N GLY A 171 -1.66 22.81 -4.45
CA GLY A 171 -2.03 21.67 -5.25
C GLY A 171 -2.99 20.77 -4.48
N ALA A 172 -3.97 20.24 -5.21
CA ALA A 172 -4.96 19.33 -4.65
C ALA A 172 -4.79 17.97 -5.31
N VAL A 173 -4.90 16.93 -4.49
CA VAL A 173 -4.94 15.55 -4.95
C VAL A 173 -6.39 15.14 -4.93
N ARG A 174 -6.90 14.71 -6.07
CA ARG A 174 -8.19 14.04 -6.13
C ARG A 174 -7.98 12.56 -6.37
N VAL A 175 -8.66 11.76 -5.58
CA VAL A 175 -8.58 10.32 -5.62
C VAL A 175 -9.96 9.82 -5.99
N TRP A 176 -10.06 9.08 -7.09
CA TRP A 176 -11.24 8.29 -7.40
C TRP A 176 -10.90 6.82 -7.15
N VAL A 177 -11.71 6.16 -6.32
CA VAL A 177 -11.58 4.74 -6.01
C VAL A 177 -12.96 4.13 -6.03
N ASP A 178 -13.09 3.02 -6.73
CA ASP A 178 -14.22 2.12 -6.71
C ASP A 178 -13.75 0.78 -6.14
N VAL A 179 -14.40 0.33 -5.07
CA VAL A 179 -14.08 -0.94 -4.41
C VAL A 179 -15.37 -1.69 -4.16
N GLY A 180 -15.39 -2.95 -4.54
CA GLY A 180 -16.50 -3.85 -4.23
C GLY A 180 -16.10 -5.30 -4.35
N VAL A 181 -17.05 -6.18 -4.07
CA VAL A 181 -16.87 -7.63 -4.19
C VAL A 181 -17.98 -8.18 -5.06
N THR A 182 -17.66 -9.18 -5.88
CA THR A 182 -18.64 -9.91 -6.70
C THR A 182 -18.32 -11.40 -6.71
N THR A 183 -19.31 -12.26 -6.96
CA THR A 183 -19.10 -13.69 -7.29
C THR A 183 -19.26 -13.96 -8.79
N GLY A 184 -19.56 -12.92 -9.58
CA GLY A 184 -19.70 -13.00 -11.03
C GLY A 184 -18.41 -12.65 -11.77
N THR A 185 -18.47 -12.74 -13.09
CA THR A 185 -17.38 -12.24 -13.94
C THR A 185 -17.31 -10.71 -13.86
N VAL A 186 -16.11 -10.18 -13.67
CA VAL A 186 -15.85 -8.74 -13.79
C VAL A 186 -15.70 -8.43 -15.28
N GLY A 187 -16.53 -7.54 -15.81
CA GLY A 187 -16.42 -7.08 -17.20
C GLY A 187 -15.12 -6.30 -17.46
N PRO A 188 -14.79 -5.95 -18.71
CA PRO A 188 -13.64 -5.10 -18.97
C PRO A 188 -13.85 -3.67 -18.43
N CYS A 189 -12.79 -3.00 -17.99
CA CYS A 189 -12.88 -1.59 -17.62
C CYS A 189 -12.92 -0.70 -18.87
N VAL A 190 -14.12 -0.26 -19.25
CA VAL A 190 -14.29 0.79 -20.26
C VAL A 190 -14.06 2.14 -19.60
N THR A 191 -13.00 2.84 -19.99
CA THR A 191 -12.62 4.12 -19.38
C THR A 191 -13.55 5.26 -19.79
N VAL A 192 -14.14 5.96 -18.82
CA VAL A 192 -14.96 7.16 -19.00
C VAL A 192 -14.45 8.30 -18.12
N PRO A 193 -14.73 9.58 -18.43
CA PRO A 193 -14.35 10.68 -17.55
C PRO A 193 -14.92 10.52 -16.14
N ALA A 194 -14.09 10.74 -15.11
CA ALA A 194 -14.56 10.89 -13.75
C ALA A 194 -15.41 12.17 -13.70
N ARG A 195 -16.65 12.06 -13.22
CA ARG A 195 -17.50 13.25 -13.04
C ARG A 195 -17.04 13.97 -11.78
N ASP A 196 -16.96 15.30 -11.86
CA ASP A 196 -16.66 16.21 -10.74
C ASP A 196 -17.82 16.28 -9.73
#